data_AF-A0A972SR65-F1
#
_entry.id   AF-A0A972SR65-F1
#
_cell.length_a   1.000
_cell.length_b   1.000
_cell.length_c   1.000
_cell.angle_alpha   90.00
_cell.angle_beta   90.00
_cell.angle_gamma   90.00
#
_symmetry.space_group_name_H-M   'P 1'
#
loop_
_entity.id
_entity.type
_entity.pdbx_description
1 polymer ?
#
loop_
_entity_poly.entity_id
_entity_poly.type
_entity_poly.pdbx_seq_one_letter_code
_entity_poly.pdbx_strand_id
1 'polypeptide(L)'
;MKMIEPVQIQLIHIAKKQLGLSDEEYRLAIGAQTKGKKRSSAGLTYFEADGLINYFRTLGFKIQSNYIRTRGQARRSRWQPINDRKRARQNPANVIMLPSRDQIEMINVLQKKIAWRYEDGYQRWLEKYIKIPRIKTAQQASDTIEGLKGLLAHQQ
;
A
#
# COMPACT_ATOMS: atom_id res chain seq x y z
N MET A 1 -13.70 10.89 -25.21
CA MET A 1 -12.23 10.78 -25.28
C MET A 1 -11.66 11.26 -23.95
N LYS A 2 -10.77 10.49 -23.30
CA LYS A 2 -10.24 10.88 -21.98
C LYS A 2 -9.34 12.11 -22.13
N MET A 3 -9.57 13.14 -21.32
CA MET A 3 -8.75 14.35 -21.27
C MET A 3 -7.39 14.06 -20.62
N ILE A 4 -6.39 14.88 -20.91
CA ILE A 4 -5.06 14.79 -20.30
C ILE A 4 -5.14 14.86 -18.77
N GLU A 5 -4.34 14.05 -18.09
CA GLU A 5 -4.23 14.09 -16.63
C GLU A 5 -3.21 15.15 -16.17
N PRO A 6 -3.39 15.78 -14.99
CA PRO A 6 -2.43 16.74 -14.45
C PRO A 6 -0.99 16.22 -14.36
N VAL A 7 -0.84 14.91 -14.12
CA VAL A 7 0.46 14.22 -14.09
C VAL A 7 1.13 14.23 -15.47
N GLN A 8 0.38 14.03 -16.55
CA GLN A 8 0.91 14.05 -17.91
C GLN A 8 1.33 15.48 -18.31
N ILE A 9 0.56 16.51 -17.92
CA ILE A 9 0.94 17.92 -18.10
C ILE A 9 2.28 18.20 -17.40
N GLN A 10 2.43 17.75 -16.15
CA GLN A 10 3.66 17.91 -15.39
C GLN A 10 4.86 17.24 -16.08
N LEU A 11 4.70 16.00 -16.56
CA LEU A 11 5.76 15.28 -17.27
C LEU A 11 6.19 15.99 -18.55
N ILE A 12 5.23 16.54 -19.31
CA ILE A 12 5.51 17.32 -20.53
C ILE A 12 6.34 18.58 -20.21
N HIS A 13 6.02 19.29 -19.12
CA HIS A 13 6.80 20.46 -18.70
C HIS A 13 8.20 20.09 -18.19
N ILE A 14 8.34 18.98 -17.47
CA ILE A 14 9.65 18.47 -17.05
C ILE A 14 10.47 18.08 -18.29
N ALA A 15 9.86 17.41 -19.27
CA ALA A 15 10.51 17.05 -20.52
C ALA A 15 10.99 18.28 -21.30
N LYS A 16 10.15 19.31 -21.43
CA LYS A 16 10.54 20.60 -22.03
C LYS A 16 11.80 21.17 -21.36
N LYS A 17 11.84 21.19 -20.03
CA LYS A 17 12.99 21.70 -19.26
C LYS A 17 14.23 20.82 -19.42
N GLN A 18 14.07 19.50 -19.41
CA GLN A 18 15.18 18.55 -19.49
C GLN A 18 15.83 18.49 -20.87
N LEU A 19 15.02 18.64 -21.92
CA LEU A 19 15.48 18.65 -23.31
C LEU A 19 15.94 20.05 -23.77
N GLY A 20 15.74 21.08 -22.94
CA GLY A 20 16.12 22.46 -23.28
C GLY A 20 15.32 23.04 -24.45
N LEU A 21 14.10 22.54 -24.70
CA LEU A 21 13.31 22.96 -25.86
C LEU A 21 12.87 24.42 -25.71
N SER A 22 13.10 25.19 -26.76
CA SER A 22 12.50 26.51 -26.93
C SER A 22 10.98 26.41 -27.02
N ASP A 23 10.29 27.54 -26.82
CA ASP A 23 8.83 27.53 -26.88
C ASP A 23 8.29 27.22 -28.28
N GLU A 24 9.06 27.53 -29.32
CA GLU A 24 8.73 27.23 -30.71
C GLU A 24 8.87 25.74 -31.01
N GLU A 25 9.99 25.12 -30.64
CA GLU A 25 10.22 23.67 -30.79
C GLU A 25 9.19 22.86 -29.99
N TYR A 26 8.85 23.32 -28.79
CA TYR A 26 7.82 22.74 -27.95
C TYR A 26 6.44 22.74 -28.63
N ARG A 27 6.05 23.88 -29.21
CA ARG A 27 4.78 24.00 -29.95
C ARG A 27 4.78 23.17 -31.22
N LEU A 28 5.93 23.06 -31.89
CA LEU A 28 6.09 22.23 -33.09
C LEU A 28 5.92 20.74 -32.74
N ALA A 29 6.52 20.28 -31.65
CA ALA A 29 6.36 18.90 -31.17
C ALA A 29 4.89 18.56 -30.82
N ILE A 30 4.18 19.50 -30.18
CA ILE A 30 2.73 19.36 -29.92
C ILE A 30 1.93 19.32 -31.23
N GLY A 31 2.28 20.20 -32.18
CA GLY A 31 1.67 20.25 -33.50
C GLY A 31 1.84 18.94 -34.26
N ALA A 32 3.04 18.37 -34.26
CA ALA A 32 3.32 17.07 -34.89
C ALA A 32 2.44 15.96 -34.29
N GLN A 33 2.31 15.92 -32.97
CA GLN A 33 1.52 14.88 -32.29
C GLN A 33 0.01 15.03 -32.46
N THR A 34 -0.47 16.26 -32.69
CA THR A 34 -1.91 16.58 -32.79
C THR A 34 -2.37 16.87 -34.22
N LYS A 35 -1.54 16.57 -35.22
CA LYS A 35 -1.78 16.89 -36.65
C LYS A 35 -2.08 18.40 -36.87
N GLY A 36 -1.38 19.26 -36.14
CA GLY A 36 -1.47 20.73 -36.23
C GLY A 36 -2.68 21.36 -35.52
N LYS A 37 -3.53 20.57 -34.86
CA LYS A 37 -4.78 21.07 -34.27
C LYS A 37 -4.57 21.85 -32.96
N LYS A 38 -3.48 21.61 -32.24
CA LYS A 38 -3.27 22.17 -30.90
C LYS A 38 -1.86 22.75 -30.78
N ARG A 39 -1.74 23.84 -30.01
CA ARG A 39 -0.47 24.53 -29.73
C ARG A 39 -0.13 24.56 -28.23
N SER A 40 -0.96 23.94 -27.39
CA SER A 40 -0.82 23.92 -25.94
C SER A 40 -1.09 22.51 -25.39
N SER A 41 -0.35 22.15 -24.34
CA SER A 41 -0.48 20.87 -23.63
C SER A 41 -1.81 20.75 -22.87
N ALA A 42 -2.44 21.86 -22.49
CA ALA A 42 -3.69 21.87 -21.74
C ALA A 42 -4.89 21.29 -22.51
N GLY A 43 -4.84 21.36 -23.85
CA GLY A 43 -5.92 20.85 -24.71
C GLY A 43 -5.71 19.40 -25.16
N LEU A 44 -4.64 18.74 -24.75
CA LEU A 44 -4.32 17.39 -25.23
C LEU A 44 -5.29 16.34 -24.67
N THR A 45 -5.52 15.32 -25.47
CA THR A 45 -6.18 14.10 -25.03
C THR A 45 -5.17 13.18 -24.38
N TYR A 46 -5.63 12.20 -23.60
CA TYR A 46 -4.76 11.24 -22.94
C TYR A 46 -3.80 10.54 -23.91
N PHE A 47 -4.29 10.12 -25.09
CA PHE A 47 -3.50 9.45 -26.12
C PHE A 47 -2.49 10.37 -26.81
N GLU A 48 -2.88 11.61 -27.10
CA GLU A 48 -1.94 12.60 -27.67
C GLU A 48 -0.84 12.96 -26.67
N ALA A 49 -1.19 13.09 -25.39
CA ALA A 49 -0.24 13.37 -24.32
C ALA A 49 0.74 12.22 -24.11
N ASP A 50 0.26 10.98 -24.09
CA ASP A 50 1.10 9.79 -23.96
C ASP A 50 2.05 9.63 -25.14
N GLY A 51 1.55 9.82 -26.37
CA GLY A 51 2.39 9.79 -27.57
C GLY A 51 3.46 10.89 -27.56
N LEU A 52 3.13 12.10 -27.11
CA LEU A 52 4.12 13.19 -26.96
C LEU A 52 5.19 12.86 -25.92
N ILE A 53 4.80 12.27 -24.78
CA ILE A 53 5.73 11.83 -23.74
C ILE A 53 6.66 10.75 -24.29
N ASN A 54 6.14 9.78 -25.05
CA ASN A 54 6.95 8.74 -25.69
C ASN A 54 7.91 9.29 -26.74
N TYR A 55 7.48 10.28 -27.54
CA TYR A 55 8.36 11.01 -28.44
C TYR A 55 9.50 11.70 -27.68
N PHE A 56 9.19 12.39 -26.58
CA PHE A 56 10.24 12.99 -25.75
C PHE A 56 11.20 11.94 -25.17
N ARG A 57 10.72 10.74 -24.82
CA ARG A 57 11.60 9.64 -24.40
C ARG A 57 12.59 9.24 -25.49
N THR A 58 12.17 9.20 -26.76
CA THR A 58 13.08 8.93 -27.89
C THR A 58 14.12 10.03 -28.08
N LEU A 59 13.81 11.28 -27.72
CA LEU A 59 14.75 12.40 -27.73
C LEU A 59 15.68 12.44 -26.50
N GLY A 60 15.56 11.48 -25.58
CA GLY A 60 16.42 11.38 -24.40
C GLY A 60 15.79 11.90 -23.10
N PHE A 61 14.47 12.19 -23.08
CA PHE A 61 13.75 12.47 -21.84
C PHE A 61 13.77 11.23 -20.92
N LYS A 62 14.36 11.38 -19.74
CA LYS A 62 14.42 10.32 -18.72
C LYS A 62 13.37 10.60 -17.65
N ILE A 63 12.29 9.82 -17.64
CA ILE A 63 11.30 9.86 -16.56
C ILE A 63 11.99 9.41 -15.28
N GLN A 64 12.26 10.35 -14.38
CA GLN A 64 12.71 10.02 -13.04
C GLN A 64 11.53 9.38 -12.31
N SER A 65 11.56 8.07 -12.14
CA SER A 65 10.66 7.42 -11.20
C SER A 65 10.96 8.01 -9.82
N ASN A 66 9.95 8.56 -9.15
CA ASN A 66 10.01 8.89 -7.72
C ASN A 66 10.06 7.60 -6.86
N TYR A 67 10.78 6.55 -7.31
CA TYR A 67 11.17 5.45 -6.45
C TYR A 67 12.19 6.02 -5.46
N ILE A 68 11.71 6.29 -4.26
CA ILE A 68 12.45 6.93 -3.18
C ILE A 68 13.64 6.04 -2.83
N ARG A 69 14.84 6.39 -3.32
CA ARG A 69 16.13 5.84 -2.86
C ARG A 69 16.52 6.37 -1.47
N THR A 70 15.70 7.20 -0.85
CA THR A 70 15.98 7.83 0.44
C THR A 70 15.74 6.85 1.59
N ARG A 71 16.83 6.31 2.16
CA ARG A 71 16.81 5.68 3.48
C ARG A 71 16.63 6.77 4.57
N GLY A 72 16.04 6.41 5.70
CA GLY A 72 16.03 7.27 6.89
C GLY A 72 14.80 8.17 7.06
N GLN A 73 15.03 9.36 7.64
CA GLN A 73 14.00 10.21 8.26
C GLN A 73 12.98 10.75 7.25
N ALA A 74 13.40 11.16 6.05
CA ALA A 74 12.53 11.70 5.01
C ALA A 74 11.45 10.71 4.53
N ARG A 75 11.75 9.40 4.52
CA ARG A 75 10.75 8.36 4.21
C ARG A 75 9.74 8.22 5.36
N ARG A 76 10.18 8.32 6.62
CA ARG A 76 9.28 8.26 7.79
C ARG A 76 8.29 9.43 7.81
N SER A 77 8.75 10.64 7.50
CA SER A 77 7.92 11.86 7.50
C SER A 77 6.83 11.85 6.44
N ARG A 78 7.11 11.32 5.22
CA ARG A 78 6.11 11.31 4.13
C ARG A 78 4.98 10.29 4.34
N TRP A 79 5.28 9.14 4.95
CA TRP A 79 4.28 8.12 5.29
C TRP A 79 3.62 8.35 6.66
N GLN A 80 4.03 9.40 7.38
CA GLN A 80 3.51 9.74 8.71
C GLN A 80 1.99 9.90 8.73
N PRO A 81 1.34 10.64 7.79
CA PRO A 81 -0.13 10.77 7.82
C PRO A 81 -0.87 9.45 7.63
N ILE A 82 -0.31 8.52 6.84
CA ILE A 82 -0.91 7.19 6.61
C ILE A 82 -0.72 6.30 7.85
N ASN A 83 0.45 6.37 8.47
CA ASN A 83 0.73 5.65 9.72
C ASN A 83 -0.11 6.20 10.88
N ASP A 84 -0.29 7.51 10.96
CA ASP A 84 -1.10 8.18 11.98
C ASP A 84 -2.59 7.83 11.82
N ARG A 85 -3.10 7.80 10.58
CA ARG A 85 -4.45 7.28 10.31
C ARG A 85 -4.63 5.82 10.73
N LYS A 86 -3.60 4.98 10.58
CA LYS A 86 -3.63 3.59 11.07
C LYS A 86 -3.61 3.52 12.60
N ARG A 87 -2.84 4.38 13.27
CA ARG A 87 -2.82 4.48 14.75
C ARG A 87 -4.12 5.04 15.31
N ALA A 88 -4.72 6.03 14.65
CA ALA A 88 -6.01 6.59 15.05
C ALA A 88 -7.19 5.60 14.92
N ARG A 89 -7.05 4.55 14.10
CA ARG A 89 -8.01 3.42 14.05
C ARG A 89 -7.81 2.40 15.16
N GLN A 90 -6.72 2.49 15.93
CA GLN A 90 -6.58 1.66 17.13
C GLN A 90 -7.49 2.24 18.20
N ASN A 91 -8.19 1.36 18.91
CA ASN A 91 -9.04 1.78 20.02
C ASN A 91 -8.17 2.51 21.07
N PRO A 92 -8.72 3.54 21.75
CA PRO A 92 -7.98 4.24 22.79
C PRO A 92 -7.58 3.26 23.91
N ALA A 93 -6.44 3.50 24.56
CA ALA A 93 -5.78 2.54 25.44
C ALA A 93 -6.64 2.05 26.63
N ASN A 94 -7.69 2.79 26.99
CA ASN A 94 -8.66 2.49 28.03
C ASN A 94 -9.87 1.67 27.55
N VAL A 95 -9.99 1.37 26.25
CA VAL A 95 -11.07 0.56 25.69
C VAL A 95 -10.56 -0.85 25.43
N ILE A 96 -11.00 -1.78 26.27
CA ILE A 96 -10.73 -3.21 26.10
C ILE A 96 -11.85 -3.80 25.25
N MET A 97 -11.50 -4.30 24.06
CA MET A 97 -12.43 -5.07 23.24
C MET A 97 -12.51 -6.49 23.77
N LEU A 98 -13.71 -6.93 24.12
CA LEU A 98 -13.97 -8.32 24.48
C LEU A 98 -13.86 -9.23 23.24
N PRO A 99 -13.45 -10.50 23.41
CA PRO A 99 -13.48 -11.46 22.32
C PRO A 99 -14.88 -11.56 21.70
N SER A 100 -14.93 -11.57 20.36
CA SER A 100 -16.17 -11.88 19.66
C SER A 100 -16.58 -13.33 19.92
N ARG A 101 -17.88 -13.61 19.87
CA ARG A 101 -18.43 -14.96 19.99
C ARG A 101 -17.78 -15.92 18.98
N ASP A 102 -17.65 -15.48 17.74
CA ASP A 102 -17.03 -16.27 16.66
C ASP A 102 -15.58 -16.62 16.97
N GLN A 103 -14.84 -15.72 17.63
CA GLN A 103 -13.46 -15.99 18.04
C GLN A 103 -13.41 -17.08 19.11
N ILE A 104 -14.31 -17.04 20.09
CA ILE A 104 -14.39 -18.06 21.15
C ILE A 104 -14.78 -19.42 20.54
N GLU A 105 -15.78 -19.43 19.65
CA GLU A 105 -16.21 -20.64 18.96
C GLU A 105 -15.07 -21.24 18.10
N MET A 106 -14.34 -20.40 17.36
CA MET A 106 -13.19 -20.83 16.58
C MET A 106 -12.09 -21.45 17.45
N ILE A 107 -11.78 -20.85 18.60
CA ILE A 107 -10.81 -21.39 19.55
C ILE A 107 -11.25 -22.76 20.06
N ASN A 108 -12.52 -22.91 20.44
CA ASN A 108 -13.06 -24.18 20.91
C ASN A 108 -12.97 -25.27 19.84
N VAL A 109 -13.23 -24.93 18.57
CA VAL A 109 -13.10 -25.86 17.45
C VAL A 109 -11.64 -26.27 17.23
N LEU A 110 -10.71 -25.30 17.24
CA LEU A 110 -9.28 -25.57 17.05
C LEU A 110 -8.71 -26.38 18.20
N GLN A 111 -9.09 -26.07 19.44
CA GLN A 111 -8.68 -26.81 20.63
C GLN A 111 -9.05 -28.30 20.53
N LYS A 112 -10.26 -28.61 20.06
CA LYS A 112 -10.74 -30.00 19.90
C LYS A 112 -10.03 -30.75 18.77
N LYS A 113 -9.55 -30.05 17.74
CA LYS A 113 -8.86 -30.65 16.60
C LYS A 113 -7.42 -31.05 16.90
N ILE A 114 -6.80 -30.40 17.88
CA ILE A 114 -5.40 -30.63 18.23
C ILE A 114 -5.30 -31.83 19.18
N ALA A 115 -4.41 -32.77 18.83
CA ALA A 115 -4.11 -33.90 19.71
C ALA A 115 -3.19 -33.41 20.85
N TRP A 116 -3.76 -33.23 22.04
CA TRP A 116 -3.02 -32.82 23.23
C TRP A 116 -2.40 -34.01 23.95
N ARG A 117 -1.17 -33.84 24.44
CA ARG A 117 -0.48 -34.87 25.23
C ARG A 117 -1.06 -35.03 26.64
N TYR A 118 -1.64 -33.97 27.19
CA TYR A 118 -2.20 -33.90 28.54
C TYR A 118 -3.61 -33.33 28.48
N GLU A 119 -4.46 -33.65 29.46
CA GLU A 119 -5.84 -33.14 29.55
C GLU A 119 -5.89 -31.61 29.62
N ASP A 120 -4.90 -31.00 30.29
CA ASP A 120 -4.73 -29.55 30.43
C ASP A 120 -3.80 -28.95 29.34
N GLY A 121 -3.56 -29.69 28.25
CA GLY A 121 -2.58 -29.33 27.22
C GLY A 121 -2.78 -27.94 26.62
N TYR A 122 -4.04 -27.55 26.41
CA TYR A 122 -4.39 -26.22 25.93
C TYR A 122 -3.96 -25.11 26.88
N GLN A 123 -4.24 -25.27 28.18
CA GLN A 123 -3.90 -24.26 29.20
C GLN A 123 -2.37 -24.12 29.33
N ARG A 124 -1.65 -25.24 29.36
CA ARG A 124 -0.18 -25.24 29.37
C ARG A 124 0.42 -24.55 28.14
N TRP A 125 -0.18 -24.77 26.97
CA TRP A 125 0.25 -24.12 25.75
C TRP A 125 0.00 -22.61 25.78
N LEU A 126 -1.17 -22.19 26.25
CA LEU A 126 -1.55 -20.78 26.42
C LEU A 126 -0.55 -20.05 27.34
N GLU A 127 -0.20 -20.65 28.48
CA GLU A 127 0.74 -20.08 29.44
C GLU A 127 2.18 -20.07 28.91
N LYS A 128 2.60 -21.12 28.20
CA LYS A 128 3.97 -21.25 27.68
C LYS A 128 4.24 -20.33 26.49
N TYR A 129 3.34 -20.28 25.51
CA TYR A 129 3.58 -19.61 24.23
C TYR A 129 2.94 -18.23 24.15
N ILE A 130 1.68 -18.08 24.59
CA ILE A 130 0.97 -16.80 24.55
C ILE A 130 1.23 -15.98 25.83
N LYS A 131 1.69 -16.62 26.91
CA LYS A 131 2.02 -16.00 28.22
C LYS A 131 0.82 -15.31 28.86
N ILE A 132 -0.36 -15.90 28.69
CA ILE A 132 -1.59 -15.43 29.33
C ILE A 132 -2.25 -16.59 30.09
N PRO A 133 -2.86 -16.33 31.26
CA PRO A 133 -3.57 -17.37 32.01
C PRO A 133 -5.00 -17.59 31.49
N ARG A 134 -5.60 -16.57 30.87
CA ARG A 134 -6.92 -16.65 30.23
C ARG A 134 -7.09 -15.54 29.20
N ILE A 135 -7.92 -15.79 28.20
CA ILE A 135 -8.25 -14.83 27.14
C ILE A 135 -9.24 -13.81 27.71
N LYS A 136 -8.83 -12.54 27.73
CA LYS A 136 -9.66 -11.41 28.19
C LYS A 136 -9.98 -10.43 27.07
N THR A 137 -9.14 -10.37 26.03
CA THR A 137 -9.25 -9.37 24.97
C THR A 137 -9.39 -10.01 23.59
N ALA A 138 -10.04 -9.31 22.66
CA ALA A 138 -10.18 -9.74 21.28
C ALA A 138 -8.83 -9.97 20.59
N GLN A 139 -7.81 -9.20 20.94
CA GLN A 139 -6.45 -9.37 20.42
C GLN A 139 -5.84 -10.68 20.91
N GLN A 140 -5.94 -10.98 22.21
CA GLN A 140 -5.48 -12.24 22.76
C GLN A 140 -6.19 -13.43 22.11
N ALA A 141 -7.49 -13.29 21.80
CA ALA A 141 -8.25 -14.31 21.10
C ALA A 141 -7.71 -14.52 19.67
N SER A 142 -7.47 -13.44 18.91
CA SER A 142 -6.87 -13.51 17.58
C SER A 142 -5.48 -14.17 17.59
N ASP A 143 -4.60 -13.74 18.51
CA ASP A 143 -3.25 -14.29 18.63
C ASP A 143 -3.29 -15.79 18.98
N THR A 144 -4.24 -16.18 19.85
CA THR A 144 -4.49 -17.58 20.20
C THR A 144 -4.95 -18.39 18.98
N ILE A 145 -5.88 -17.87 18.18
CA ILE A 145 -6.38 -18.53 16.96
C ILE A 145 -5.23 -18.78 15.98
N GLU A 146 -4.40 -17.78 15.71
CA GLU A 146 -3.27 -17.92 14.80
C GLU A 146 -2.23 -18.92 15.33
N GLY A 147 -1.94 -18.88 16.63
CA GLY A 147 -1.05 -19.86 17.26
C GLY A 147 -1.58 -21.30 17.18
N LEU A 148 -2.88 -21.51 17.41
CA LEU A 148 -3.50 -22.83 17.30
C LEU A 148 -3.56 -23.34 15.86
N LYS A 149 -3.82 -22.46 14.87
CA LYS A 149 -3.74 -22.81 13.45
C LYS A 149 -2.34 -23.27 13.07
N GLY A 150 -1.31 -22.54 13.52
CA GLY A 150 0.09 -22.92 13.30
C GLY A 150 0.42 -24.26 13.94
N LEU A 151 -0.04 -24.51 15.16
CA LEU A 151 0.16 -25.79 15.83
C LEU A 151 -0.50 -26.95 15.09
N LEU A 152 -1.74 -26.76 14.61
CA LEU A 152 -2.46 -27.77 13.84
C LEU A 152 -1.75 -28.07 12.51
N ALA A 153 -1.23 -27.05 11.82
CA ALA A 153 -0.49 -27.22 10.57
C ALA A 153 0.82 -28.03 10.74
N HIS A 154 1.43 -27.99 11.92
CA HIS A 154 2.62 -28.80 12.23
C HIS A 154 2.30 -30.23 12.71
N GLN A 155 1.03 -30.56 12.96
CA GLN A 155 0.59 -31.90 13.34
C GLN A 155 0.09 -32.74 12.16
N GLN A 156 -0.18 -32.11 11.01
CA GLN A 156 -0.53 -32.76 9.73
C GLN A 156 0.71 -33.04 8.90
#